data_AF-A0A178IP47-F1
#
_entry.id   AF-A0A178IP47-F1
#
_cell.length_a   1.000
_cell.length_b   1.000
_cell.length_c   1.000
_cell.angle_alpha   90.00
_cell.angle_beta   90.00
_cell.angle_gamma   90.00
#
_symmetry.space_group_name_H-M   'P 1'
#
loop_
_entity.id
_entity.type
_entity.pdbx_description
1 polymer ?
#
loop_
_entity_poly.entity_id
_entity_poly.type
_entity_poly.pdbx_seq_one_letter_code
_entity_poly.pdbx_strand_id
1 'polypeptide(L)'
;MPMTVEQIVEETTQWPVDAVAELLDRITLAKHGGMSAARMDAWAATALRRCAELDGRQAELIADATAAPASARLSDDEAARIPPRGA
;
A
#
# COMPACT_ATOMS: atom_id res chain seq x y z
N MET A 1 24.57 24.18 14.75
CA MET A 1 24.82 23.15 13.73
C MET A 1 23.47 22.65 13.27
N PRO A 2 23.09 22.75 11.99
CA PRO A 2 21.88 22.11 11.51
C PRO A 2 22.03 20.59 11.61
N MET A 3 20.97 19.91 12.04
CA MET A 3 20.91 18.45 12.06
C MET A 3 20.96 17.92 10.63
N THR A 4 21.72 16.85 10.39
CA THR A 4 21.79 16.24 9.05
C THR A 4 20.58 15.33 8.81
N VAL A 5 20.31 15.00 7.55
CA VAL A 5 19.20 14.09 7.20
C VAL A 5 19.44 12.72 7.82
N GLU A 6 20.68 12.24 7.83
CA GLU A 6 21.08 10.96 8.38
C GLU A 6 20.81 10.89 9.90
N GLN A 7 21.06 11.98 10.62
CA GLN A 7 20.75 12.07 12.04
C GLN A 7 19.25 11.99 12.31
N ILE A 8 18.42 12.64 11.49
CA ILE A 8 16.95 12.56 11.61
C ILE A 8 16.47 11.12 11.36
N VAL A 9 17.03 10.46 10.35
CA VAL A 9 16.68 9.05 10.04
C VAL A 9 17.06 8.14 11.20
N GLU A 10 18.28 8.25 11.72
CA GLU A 10 18.74 7.43 12.85
C GLU A 10 17.85 7.62 14.09
N GLU A 11 17.54 8.87 14.45
CA GLU A 11 16.69 9.17 15.60
C GLU A 11 15.27 8.61 15.44
N THR A 12 14.67 8.80 14.26
CA THR A 12 13.28 8.35 14.00
C THR A 12 13.15 6.84 13.88
N THR A 13 14.26 6.10 13.66
CA THR A 13 14.25 4.63 13.56
C THR A 13 13.85 3.97 14.90
N GLN A 14 14.08 4.65 16.02
CA GLN A 14 13.74 4.13 17.36
C GLN A 14 12.31 4.51 17.81
N TRP A 15 11.59 5.29 17.01
CA TRP A 15 10.27 5.80 17.38
C TRP A 15 9.16 4.82 17.00
N PRO A 16 7.99 4.89 17.66
CA PRO A 16 6.79 4.21 17.19
C PRO A 16 6.43 4.64 15.76
N VAL A 17 5.97 3.69 14.94
CA VAL A 17 5.59 3.95 13.53
C VAL A 17 4.60 5.10 13.40
N ASP A 18 3.60 5.16 14.28
CA ASP A 18 2.58 6.20 14.25
C ASP A 18 3.16 7.60 14.52
N ALA A 19 4.17 7.69 15.40
CA ALA A 19 4.83 8.96 15.70
C ALA A 19 5.68 9.45 14.52
N VAL A 20 6.32 8.53 13.79
CA VAL A 20 7.05 8.85 12.55
C VAL A 20 6.07 9.31 11.46
N ALA A 21 4.92 8.64 11.34
CA ALA A 21 3.88 9.05 10.40
C ALA A 21 3.37 10.48 10.69
N GLU A 22 3.06 10.79 11.95
CA GLU A 22 2.64 12.14 12.35
C GLU A 22 3.73 13.19 12.06
N LEU A 23 5.00 12.87 12.30
CA LEU A 23 6.11 13.75 11.98
C LEU A 23 6.16 14.09 10.49
N LEU A 24 6.03 13.07 9.63
CA LEU A 24 6.05 13.25 8.17
C LEU A 24 4.86 14.09 7.71
N ASP A 25 3.67 13.86 8.26
CA ASP A 25 2.47 14.66 7.96
C ASP A 25 2.68 16.13 8.31
N ARG A 26 3.23 16.41 9.50
CA ARG A 26 3.51 17.78 9.95
C ARG A 26 4.57 18.47 9.10
N ILE A 27 5.64 17.77 8.73
CA ILE A 27 6.68 18.30 7.83
C ILE A 27 6.07 18.62 6.46
N THR A 28 5.28 17.70 5.92
CA THR A 28 4.63 17.86 4.62
C THR A 28 3.69 19.06 4.64
N LEU A 29 2.84 19.17 5.66
CA LEU A 29 1.91 20.28 5.84
C LEU A 29 2.66 21.61 5.98
N ALA A 30 3.73 21.67 6.77
CA ALA A 30 4.50 22.89 6.97
C ALA A 30 5.23 23.35 5.69
N LYS A 31 5.73 22.41 4.88
CA LYS A 31 6.50 22.72 3.66
C LYS A 31 5.62 23.01 2.45
N HIS A 32 4.53 22.26 2.29
CA HIS A 32 3.73 22.27 1.07
C HIS A 32 2.32 22.82 1.28
N GLY A 33 1.96 23.12 2.53
CA GLY A 33 0.58 23.39 2.90
C GLY A 33 -0.28 22.13 2.84
N GLY A 34 -1.57 22.32 3.10
CA GLY A 34 -2.57 21.28 2.87
C GLY A 34 -2.84 21.07 1.39
N MET A 35 -3.59 20.02 1.07
CA MET A 35 -4.07 19.80 -0.29
C MET A 35 -5.11 20.88 -0.64
N SER A 36 -4.91 21.62 -1.73
CA SER A 36 -5.91 22.61 -2.16
C SER A 36 -7.20 21.89 -2.59
N ALA A 37 -8.35 22.56 -2.47
CA ALA A 37 -9.64 21.99 -2.90
C ALA A 37 -9.59 21.51 -4.36
N ALA A 38 -9.03 22.30 -5.26
CA ALA A 38 -8.85 21.91 -6.66
C ALA A 38 -7.97 20.66 -6.84
N ARG A 39 -6.92 20.48 -6.02
CA ARG A 39 -6.08 19.27 -6.06
C ARG A 39 -6.81 18.06 -5.49
N MET A 40 -7.61 18.25 -4.44
CA MET A 40 -8.48 17.19 -3.90
C MET A 40 -9.52 16.75 -4.92
N ASP A 41 -10.18 17.68 -5.60
CA ASP A 41 -11.18 17.37 -6.62
C ASP A 41 -10.56 16.63 -7.81
N ALA A 42 -9.39 17.07 -8.28
CA ALA A 42 -8.66 16.41 -9.36
C ALA A 42 -8.22 14.99 -8.96
N TRP A 43 -7.79 14.81 -7.71
CA TRP A 43 -7.46 13.50 -7.16
C TRP A 43 -8.70 12.60 -7.08
N ALA A 44 -9.81 13.10 -6.52
CA ALA A 44 -11.07 12.36 -6.40
C ALA A 44 -11.60 11.91 -7.77
N ALA A 45 -11.60 12.80 -8.77
CA ALA A 45 -11.97 12.46 -10.14
C ALA A 45 -11.07 11.36 -10.73
N THR A 46 -9.76 11.43 -10.46
CA THR A 46 -8.82 10.40 -10.89
C THR A 46 -9.07 9.06 -10.21
N ALA A 47 -9.27 9.06 -8.90
CA ALA A 47 -9.53 7.86 -8.11
C ALA A 47 -10.83 7.18 -8.57
N LEU A 48 -11.92 7.94 -8.72
CA LEU A 48 -13.21 7.43 -9.20
C LEU A 48 -13.10 6.82 -10.60
N ARG A 49 -12.42 7.50 -11.52
CA ARG A 49 -12.17 6.97 -12.87
C ARG A 49 -11.39 5.65 -12.81
N ARG A 50 -10.34 5.58 -11.99
CA ARG A 50 -9.53 4.37 -11.86
C ARG A 50 -10.31 3.20 -11.26
N CYS A 51 -11.15 3.45 -10.25
CA CYS A 51 -12.07 2.43 -9.73
C CYS A 51 -12.98 1.88 -10.84
N ALA A 52 -13.61 2.76 -11.63
CA ALA A 52 -14.48 2.33 -12.73
C ALA A 52 -13.73 1.54 -13.82
N GLU A 53 -12.48 1.92 -14.14
CA GLU A 53 -11.63 1.16 -15.08
C GLU A 53 -11.29 -0.23 -14.55
N LEU A 54 -10.98 -0.34 -13.25
CA LEU A 54 -10.67 -1.62 -12.60
C LEU A 54 -11.91 -2.53 -12.56
N ASP A 55 -13.06 -2.01 -12.11
CA ASP A 55 -14.33 -2.73 -12.06
C ASP A 55 -14.79 -3.16 -13.46
N GLY A 56 -14.55 -2.32 -14.45
CA GLY A 56 -14.84 -2.59 -15.86
C GLY A 56 -13.85 -3.53 -16.56
N ARG A 57 -12.79 -4.00 -15.88
CA ARG A 57 -11.67 -4.77 -16.48
C ARG A 57 -10.99 -4.06 -17.65
N GLN A 58 -10.96 -2.73 -17.61
CA GLN A 58 -10.34 -1.86 -18.62
C GLN A 58 -8.92 -1.43 -18.21
N ALA A 59 -8.43 -1.90 -17.05
CA ALA A 59 -7.08 -1.66 -16.56
C ALA A 59 -6.30 -2.97 -16.45
N GLU A 60 -5.02 -2.91 -16.82
CA GLU A 60 -4.07 -4.00 -16.60
C GLU A 60 -3.60 -3.97 -15.15
N LEU A 61 -3.77 -5.09 -14.45
CA LEU A 61 -3.24 -5.26 -13.10
C LEU A 61 -1.79 -5.72 -13.20
N ILE A 62 -0.89 -4.99 -12.54
CA ILE A 62 0.49 -5.44 -12.38
C ILE A 62 0.51 -6.53 -11.33
N ALA A 63 1.00 -7.71 -11.69
CA ALA A 63 1.16 -8.81 -10.76
C ALA A 63 2.16 -8.43 -9.66
N ASP A 64 1.79 -8.68 -8.41
CA ASP A 64 2.74 -8.63 -7.30
C ASP A 64 3.70 -9.82 -7.44
N ALA A 65 5.00 -9.54 -7.58
CA ALA A 65 6.04 -10.56 -7.71
C ALA A 65 6.16 -11.45 -6.45
N THR A 66 5.57 -11.05 -5.32
CA THR A 66 5.51 -11.83 -4.08
C THR A 66 4.19 -12.60 -3.91
N ALA A 67 3.19 -12.34 -4.76
CA ALA A 67 1.96 -13.12 -4.77
C ALA A 67 2.22 -14.47 -5.43
N ALA A 68 2.18 -15.55 -4.65
CA ALA A 68 2.14 -16.90 -5.19
C ALA A 68 1.04 -17.00 -6.26
N PRO A 69 1.26 -17.73 -7.37
CA PRO A 69 0.29 -17.82 -8.45
C PRO A 69 -1.04 -18.37 -7.90
N ALA A 70 -2.16 -17.75 -8.28
CA ALA A 70 -3.49 -18.14 -7.80
C ALA A 70 -3.82 -19.62 -8.06
N SER A 71 -3.17 -20.25 -9.04
CA SER A 71 -3.25 -21.67 -9.35
C SER A 71 -2.62 -22.58 -8.28
N ALA A 72 -1.70 -22.09 -7.45
CA ALA A 72 -1.14 -22.89 -6.35
C ALA A 72 -2.13 -23.03 -5.17
N ARG A 73 -3.00 -22.04 -4.94
CA ARG A 73 -3.94 -22.03 -3.81
C ARG A 73 -5.09 -23.03 -3.95
N LEU A 74 -5.42 -23.44 -5.18
CA LEU A 74 -6.49 -24.41 -5.44
C LEU A 74 -6.02 -25.86 -5.24
N SER A 75 -4.75 -26.16 -5.55
CA SER A 75 -4.20 -27.52 -5.39
C SER A 75 -4.07 -27.96 -3.94
N ASP A 76 -3.76 -27.03 -3.02
CA ASP A 76 -3.58 -27.36 -1.60
C ASP A 76 -4.92 -27.61 -0.88
N ASP A 77 -6.01 -26.94 -1.29
CA ASP A 77 -7.36 -27.14 -0.73
C ASP A 77 -7.98 -28.49 -1.17
N GLU A 78 -7.64 -28.96 -2.38
CA GLU A 78 -8.13 -30.25 -2.90
C GLU A 78 -7.41 -31.46 -2.26
N ALA A 79 -6.12 -31.32 -1.93
CA ALA A 79 -5.33 -32.37 -1.28
C ALA A 79 -5.80 -32.66 0.17
N ALA A 80 -6.38 -31.68 0.86
CA ALA A 80 -6.90 -31.84 2.22
C ALA A 80 -8.23 -32.61 2.31
N ARG A 81 -8.91 -32.85 1.18
CA ARG A 81 -10.24 -33.49 1.13
C ARG A 81 -10.22 -35.00 0.87
N ILE A 82 -9.05 -35.58 0.55
CA ILE A 82 -8.93 -37.01 0.23
C ILE A 82 -8.51 -37.76 1.51
N PRO A 83 -9.41 -38.49 2.20
CA PRO A 83 -9.02 -39.31 3.33
C PRO A 83 -8.08 -40.44 2.87
N PRO A 84 -7.09 -40.86 3.70
CA PRO A 84 -6.20 -41.95 3.34
C PRO A 84 -7.01 -43.25 3.16
N ARG A 85 -6.91 -43.87 1.98
CA ARG A 85 -7.45 -45.21 1.75
C ARG A 85 -6.64 -46.23 2.55
N GLY A 86 -7.28 -46.76 3.60
CA GLY A 86 -7.07 -48.11 4.14
C GLY A 86 -5.77 -48.35 4.92
N ALA A 87 -5.95 -48.63 6.21
CA ALA A 87 -5.08 -49.53 6.97
C ALA A 87 -5.54 -50.99 6.74
#